data_AF-A0A0G0WVF8-F1
#
_entry.id   AF-A0A0G0WVF8-F1
#
_cell.length_a   1.000
_cell.length_b   1.000
_cell.length_c   1.000
_cell.angle_alpha   90.00
_cell.angle_beta   90.00
_cell.angle_gamma   90.00
#
_symmetry.space_group_name_H-M   'P 1'
#
loop_
_entity.id
_entity.type
_entity.pdbx_description
1 polymer ?
#
loop_
_entity_poly.entity_id
_entity_poly.type
_entity_poly.pdbx_seq_one_letter_code
_entity_poly.pdbx_strand_id
1 'polypeptide(L)' 'MATSTKIAVLKKEYSELQEKAKLYDVIKELVFQTPFFEKPAIKNTKEILRELGKTGKYNQNFLKSIKKGLQESSYL' A
#
# COMPACT_ATOMS: atom_id res chain seq x y z
N MET A 1 -25.20 -34.73 3.45
CA MET A 1 -25.55 -34.57 2.01
C MET A 1 -25.75 -33.09 1.76
N ALA A 2 -24.98 -32.47 0.85
CA ALA A 2 -25.11 -31.03 0.57
C ALA A 2 -26.33 -30.79 -0.31
N THR A 3 -27.27 -29.95 0.14
CA THR A 3 -28.46 -29.56 -0.61
C THR A 3 -28.08 -28.57 -1.72
N SER A 4 -28.28 -28.98 -2.97
CA SER A 4 -28.08 -28.10 -4.13
C SER A 4 -29.33 -27.25 -4.35
N THR A 5 -29.26 -25.98 -3.97
CA THR A 5 -30.34 -25.01 -4.21
C THR A 5 -30.19 -24.43 -5.61
N LYS A 6 -31.13 -24.74 -6.50
CA LYS A 6 -31.19 -24.17 -7.85
C LYS A 6 -31.98 -22.87 -7.80
N ILE A 7 -31.32 -21.77 -8.14
CA ILE A 7 -31.93 -20.43 -8.20
C ILE A 7 -32.05 -20.08 -9.68
N ALA A 8 -33.28 -19.76 -10.12
CA ALA A 8 -33.53 -19.26 -11.47
C ALA A 8 -33.37 -17.74 -11.47
N VAL A 9 -32.43 -17.24 -12.25
CA VAL A 9 -32.20 -15.81 -12.47
C VAL A 9 -32.55 -15.45 -13.92
N LEU A 10 -33.08 -14.26 -14.10
CA LEU A 10 -33.35 -13.75 -15.45
C LEU A 10 -32.02 -13.59 -16.19
N LYS A 11 -32.00 -13.89 -17.49
CA LYS A 11 -30.77 -13.82 -18.31
C LYS A 11 -30.07 -12.45 -18.21
N LYS A 12 -30.86 -11.38 -18.13
CA LYS A 12 -30.35 -10.01 -17.96
C LYS A 12 -29.62 -9.84 -16.62
N GLU A 13 -30.25 -10.27 -15.54
CA GLU A 13 -29.68 -10.21 -14.19
C GLU A 13 -28.40 -11.06 -14.10
N TYR A 14 -28.40 -12.24 -14.72
CA TYR A 14 -27.21 -13.07 -14.80
C TYR A 14 -26.06 -12.36 -15.54
N SER A 15 -26.35 -11.68 -16.65
CA SER A 15 -25.34 -10.91 -17.39
C SER A 15 -24.76 -9.76 -16.57
N GLU A 16 -25.60 -9.04 -15.82
CA GLU A 16 -25.16 -7.95 -14.94
C GLU A 16 -24.28 -8.47 -13.79
N LEU A 17 -24.62 -9.63 -13.21
CA LEU A 17 -23.82 -10.27 -12.17
C LEU A 17 -22.46 -10.72 -12.71
N GLN A 18 -22.40 -11.26 -13.93
CA GLN A 18 -21.14 -11.62 -14.57
C GLN A 18 -20.25 -10.41 -14.81
N GLU A 19 -20.82 -9.28 -15.23
CA GLU A 19 -20.06 -8.04 -15.45
C GLU A 19 -19.49 -7.51 -14.12
N LYS A 20 -20.31 -7.47 -13.06
CA LYS A 20 -19.87 -7.07 -11.72
C LYS A 20 -18.78 -7.99 -11.17
N ALA A 21 -18.87 -9.30 -11.41
CA ALA A 21 -17.85 -10.25 -10.99
C ALA A 21 -16.50 -9.96 -11.69
N LYS A 22 -16.50 -9.71 -13.00
CA LYS A 22 -15.29 -9.34 -13.74
C LYS A 22 -14.65 -8.05 -13.22
N LEU A 23 -15.46 -7.02 -12.96
CA LEU A 23 -14.97 -5.76 -12.39
C LEU A 23 -14.39 -5.96 -10.99
N TYR A 24 -15.00 -6.81 -10.18
CA TYR A 24 -14.48 -7.17 -8.87
C TYR A 24 -13.11 -7.86 -8.96
N ASP A 25 -12.92 -8.78 -9.90
CA ASP A 25 -11.63 -9.45 -10.11
C ASP A 25 -10.53 -8.45 -10.51
N VAL A 26 -10.84 -7.47 -11.37
CA VAL A 26 -9.91 -6.39 -11.73
C VAL A 26 -9.52 -5.56 -10.50
N ILE A 27 -10.50 -5.15 -9.68
CA ILE A 27 -10.23 -4.40 -8.44
C ILE A 27 -9.38 -5.25 -7.49
N LYS A 28 -9.70 -6.54 -7.39
CA LYS A 28 -8.98 -7.47 -6.51
C LYS A 28 -7.51 -7.59 -6.92
N GLU A 29 -7.22 -7.76 -8.21
CA GLU A 29 -5.83 -7.78 -8.69
C GLU A 29 -5.10 -6.47 -8.38
N LEU A 30 -5.71 -5.33 -8.72
CA LEU A 30 -5.09 -4.02 -8.49
C LEU A 30 -4.86 -3.71 -7.00
N VAL A 31 -5.77 -4.10 -6.11
CA VAL A 31 -5.69 -3.76 -4.68
C VAL A 31 -4.84 -4.77 -3.90
N PHE A 32 -4.92 -6.06 -4.24
CA PHE A 32 -4.27 -7.11 -3.44
C PHE A 32 -2.95 -7.60 -4.02
N GLN A 33 -2.65 -7.39 -5.31
CA GLN A 33 -1.34 -7.74 -5.90
C GLN A 33 -0.37 -6.56 -5.94
N THR A 34 -0.88 -5.34 -5.90
CA THR A 34 -0.04 -4.15 -5.77
C THR A 34 0.17 -3.88 -4.28
N PRO A 35 1.38 -3.51 -3.85
CA PRO A 35 1.67 -3.12 -2.47
C PRO A 35 1.05 -1.76 -2.10
N PHE A 36 -0.25 -1.58 -2.35
CA PHE A 36 -0.97 -0.32 -2.16
C PHE A 36 -1.03 0.10 -0.69
N PHE A 37 -1.05 -0.88 0.22
CA PHE A 37 -1.00 -0.69 1.67
C PHE A 37 0.34 -1.08 2.29
N GLU A 38 1.38 -1.34 1.49
CA GLU A 38 2.69 -1.53 2.08
C GLU A 38 3.20 -0.23 2.66
N LYS A 39 3.85 -0.32 3.82
CA LYS A 39 4.53 0.82 4.40
C LYS A 39 5.55 1.32 3.37
N PRO A 40 5.61 2.64 3.10
CA PRO A 40 6.63 3.17 2.23
C PRO A 40 7.99 2.66 2.71
N ALA A 41 8.85 2.27 1.77
CA ALA A 41 10.17 1.72 2.10
C ALA A 41 10.82 2.58 3.18
N ILE A 42 11.10 1.96 4.34
CA ILE A 42 11.68 2.65 5.49
C ILE A 42 13.02 3.20 5.01
N LYS A 43 13.07 4.52 4.78
CA LYS A 43 14.31 5.15 4.32
C LYS A 43 15.34 4.95 5.42
N ASN A 44 16.49 4.37 5.08
CA ASN A 44 17.53 4.10 6.05
C ASN A 44 18.04 5.42 6.65
N THR A 45 17.67 5.71 7.90
CA THR A 45 18.02 6.95 8.60
C THR A 45 19.52 7.22 8.59
N LYS A 46 20.35 6.17 8.68
CA LYS A 46 21.82 6.33 8.64
C LYS A 46 22.29 6.80 7.27
N GLU A 47 21.69 6.29 6.20
CA GLU A 47 22.03 6.66 4.83
C GLU A 47 21.60 8.09 4.52
N ILE A 48 20.39 8.48 4.91
CA ILE A 48 19.91 9.87 4.77
C ILE A 48 20.85 10.85 5.48
N LEU A 49 21.19 10.57 6.75
CA LEU A 49 22.08 11.44 7.52
C LEU A 49 23.50 11.48 6.93
N ARG A 50 23.99 10.36 6.38
CA ARG A 50 25.27 10.30 5.69
C ARG A 50 25.29 11.18 4.45
N GLU A 51 24.29 11.05 3.57
CA GLU A 51 24.22 11.85 2.34
C GLU A 51 24.02 13.33 2.64
N LEU A 52 23.16 13.69 3.61
CA LEU A 52 23.00 15.07 4.06
C LEU A 52 24.30 15.64 4.63
N GLY A 53 25.04 14.86 5.43
CA GLY A 53 26.33 15.26 5.99
C GLY A 53 27.39 15.50 4.90
N LYS A 54 27.44 14.66 3.86
CA LYS A 54 28.37 14.83 2.72
C LYS A 54 28.18 16.14 1.97
N THR A 55 26.97 16.71 1.98
CA THR A 55 26.72 17.98 1.27
C THR A 55 27.47 19.16 1.88
N GLY A 56 27.84 19.08 3.17
CA GLY A 56 28.47 20.20 3.91
C GLY A 56 27.57 21.43 4.09
N LYS A 57 26.31 21.39 3.59
CA LYS A 57 25.37 22.53 3.60
C LYS A 57 24.62 22.68 4.92
N TYR A 58 24.64 21.66 5.76
CA TYR A 58 23.82 21.57 6.96
C TYR A 58 24.68 21.50 8.22
N ASN A 59 24.28 22.24 9.24
CA ASN A 59 24.96 22.22 10.53
C ASN A 59 24.58 20.97 11.35
N GLN A 60 25.36 20.68 12.39
CA GLN A 60 25.16 19.51 13.25
C GLN A 60 23.82 19.54 13.99
N ASN A 61 23.29 20.72 14.33
CA ASN A 61 22.01 20.85 15.02
C ASN A 61 20.84 20.45 14.11
N PHE A 62 20.91 20.81 12.82
CA PHE A 62 19.95 20.40 11.80
C PHE A 62 19.99 18.89 11.54
N LEU A 63 21.18 18.30 11.44
CA LEU A 63 21.30 16.84 11.27
C LEU A 63 20.71 16.07 12.48
N LYS A 64 20.86 16.61 13.70
CA LYS A 64 20.26 16.04 14.90
C LYS A 64 18.73 16.15 14.91
N SER A 65 18.16 17.27 14.45
CA SER A 65 16.69 17.41 14.38
C SER A 65 16.08 16.46 13.35
N ILE A 66 16.73 16.28 12.19
CA ILE A 66 16.33 15.30 11.17
C ILE A 66 16.39 13.87 11.73
N LYS A 67 17.46 13.51 12.44
CA LYS A 67 17.58 12.20 13.08
C LYS A 67 16.40 11.93 14.03
N LYS A 68 16.05 12.91 14.86
CA LYS A 68 14.93 12.81 15.81
C LYS A 68 13.60 12.60 15.08
N GLY A 69 13.28 13.44 14.09
CA GLY A 69 12.03 13.32 13.32
C GLY A 69 11.90 12.01 12.56
N LEU A 70 13.00 11.50 11.99
CA LEU A 70 13.01 10.19 11.32
C LEU A 70 12.82 9.02 12.30
N GLN A 71 13.35 9.11 13.52
CA GLN A 71 13.14 8.09 14.56
C GLN A 71 11.68 8.08 15.05
N GLU A 72 11.09 9.24 15.28
CA GLU A 72 9.69 9.38 15.72
C GLU A 72 8.70 8.93 14.63
N SER A 73 9.02 9.18 13.36
CA SER A 73 8.18 8.77 12.22
C SER A 73 8.29 7.29 11.87
N SER A 74 9.36 6.61 12.32
CA SER A 74 9.55 5.17 12.08
C SER A 74 8.73 4.28 13.02
N TYR A 75 8.06 4.85 14.03
CA TYR A 75 7.29 4.12 15.05
C TYR A 75 5.78 4.02 14.74
N LEU A 76 5.37 4.30 13.49
CA LEU A 76 4.02 4.07 12.96
C LEU A 76 4.01 2.88 11.99
#